data_AF-A0A833ZPW5-F1
#
_entry.id   AF-A0A833ZPW5-F1
#
_cell.length_a   1.000
_cell.length_b   1.000
_cell.length_c   1.000
_cell.angle_alpha   90.00
_cell.angle_beta   90.00
_cell.angle_gamma   90.00
#
_symmetry.space_group_name_H-M   'P 1'
#
loop_
_entity.id
_entity.type
_entity.pdbx_description
1 polymer ?
#
loop_
_entity_poly.entity_id
_entity_poly.type
_entity_poly.pdbx_seq_one_letter_code
_entity_poly.pdbx_strand_id
1 'polypeptide(L)'
;MVRFASLFDAKERTVTFLSGKKYSVDDLHSMGAGDLLNSMFEFSEKLNALQLSDEEMSLFTAVVLVSADRSGIENVNSVEALQETLIRALRTLIMKNHPNEASIFTKLLLKLPDLRSLNNMHSEELLAFKVHP
;
A
#
# COMPACT_ATOMS: atom_id res chain seq x y z
N MET A 1 -4.31 4.02 -1.57
CA MET A 1 -3.87 2.62 -1.61
C MET A 1 -3.23 2.15 -0.31
N VAL A 2 -2.10 2.70 0.19
CA VAL A 2 -1.47 2.17 1.44
C VAL A 2 -2.37 2.32 2.68
N ARG A 3 -3.05 3.46 2.86
CA ARG A 3 -4.07 3.62 3.92
C ARG A 3 -5.33 2.76 3.72
N PHE A 4 -5.50 2.18 2.54
CA PHE A 4 -6.57 1.21 2.30
C PHE A 4 -6.19 -0.15 2.89
N ALA A 5 -4.90 -0.54 2.86
CA ALA A 5 -4.40 -1.75 3.50
C ALA A 5 -4.76 -1.83 5.00
N SER A 6 -4.73 -0.69 5.71
CA SER A 6 -5.14 -0.62 7.13
C SER A 6 -6.64 -0.78 7.38
N LEU A 7 -7.48 -0.75 6.34
CA LEU A 7 -8.92 -1.05 6.44
C LEU A 7 -9.21 -2.55 6.27
N PHE A 8 -8.21 -3.32 5.85
CA PHE A 8 -8.32 -4.77 5.69
C PHE A 8 -7.85 -5.47 6.95
N ASP A 9 -8.75 -6.25 7.52
CA ASP A 9 -8.43 -7.23 8.54
C ASP A 9 -8.10 -8.53 7.83
N ALA A 10 -6.79 -8.81 7.69
CA ALA A 10 -6.32 -10.03 7.02
C ALA A 10 -6.61 -11.30 7.83
N LYS A 11 -6.80 -11.21 9.15
CA LYS A 11 -7.14 -12.39 9.97
C LYS A 11 -8.58 -12.83 9.70
N GLU A 12 -9.48 -11.85 9.66
CA GLU A 12 -10.91 -12.09 9.44
C GLU A 12 -11.29 -12.02 7.96
N ARG A 13 -10.33 -11.84 7.04
CA ARG A 13 -10.53 -11.64 5.58
C ARG A 13 -11.68 -10.67 5.28
N THR A 14 -11.63 -9.49 5.89
CA THR A 14 -12.73 -8.53 5.87
C THR A 14 -12.25 -7.10 5.64
N VAL A 15 -13.14 -6.26 5.12
CA VAL A 15 -12.91 -4.84 4.85
C VAL A 15 -13.85 -4.02 5.71
N THR A 16 -13.30 -3.11 6.50
CA THR A 16 -14.12 -2.12 7.22
C THR A 16 -14.17 -0.84 6.41
N PHE A 17 -15.33 -0.54 5.85
CA PHE A 17 -15.54 0.70 5.11
C PHE A 17 -15.64 1.89 6.06
N LEU A 18 -15.44 3.11 5.55
CA LEU A 18 -15.57 4.35 6.33
C LEU A 18 -16.97 4.53 6.95
N SER A 19 -17.97 3.81 6.45
CA SER A 19 -19.31 3.74 7.04
C SER A 19 -19.37 2.90 8.34
N GLY A 20 -18.27 2.29 8.76
CA GLY A 20 -18.21 1.33 9.87
C GLY A 20 -18.73 -0.06 9.52
N LYS A 21 -19.23 -0.27 8.29
CA LYS A 21 -19.70 -1.58 7.84
C LYS A 21 -18.51 -2.47 7.49
N LYS A 22 -18.53 -3.69 8.04
CA LYS A 22 -17.56 -4.75 7.79
C LYS A 22 -18.16 -5.73 6.77
N TYR A 23 -17.43 -6.03 5.71
CA TYR A 23 -17.81 -7.04 4.71
C TYR A 23 -16.71 -8.07 4.59
N SER A 24 -17.07 -9.35 4.42
CA SER A 24 -16.08 -10.35 4.04
C SER A 24 -15.63 -10.15 2.60
N VAL A 25 -14.41 -10.57 2.28
CA VAL A 25 -13.92 -10.55 0.90
C VAL A 25 -14.81 -11.39 -0.01
N ASP A 26 -15.32 -12.52 0.48
CA ASP A 26 -16.19 -13.41 -0.29
C ASP A 26 -17.55 -12.75 -0.58
N ASP A 27 -18.10 -11.99 0.37
CA ASP A 27 -19.31 -11.19 0.15
C ASP A 27 -19.06 -10.11 -0.89
N LEU A 28 -17.95 -9.38 -0.77
CA LEU A 28 -17.60 -8.33 -1.73
C LEU A 28 -17.42 -8.91 -3.13
N HIS A 29 -16.73 -10.04 -3.24
CA HIS A 29 -16.56 -10.77 -4.49
C HIS A 29 -17.92 -11.19 -5.09
N SER A 30 -18.81 -11.73 -4.26
CA SER A 30 -20.16 -12.14 -4.66
C SER A 30 -21.06 -10.95 -5.06
N MET A 31 -20.78 -9.76 -4.51
CA MET A 31 -21.44 -8.50 -4.85
C MET A 31 -20.87 -7.84 -6.12
N GLY A 32 -19.95 -8.52 -6.81
CA GLY A 32 -19.31 -7.98 -8.02
C GLY A 32 -18.25 -6.93 -7.72
N ALA A 33 -17.63 -6.96 -6.53
CA ALA A 33 -16.46 -6.14 -6.29
C ALA A 33 -15.37 -6.50 -7.30
N GLY A 34 -14.96 -5.49 -8.08
CA GLY A 34 -14.09 -5.68 -9.23
C GLY A 34 -12.67 -6.10 -8.88
N ASP A 35 -11.90 -6.43 -9.92
CA ASP A 35 -10.51 -6.91 -9.88
C ASP A 35 -9.58 -6.02 -9.03
N LEU A 36 -9.89 -4.73 -8.95
CA LEU A 36 -9.22 -3.78 -8.08
C LEU A 36 -9.32 -4.13 -6.59
N LEU A 37 -10.51 -4.50 -6.10
CA LEU A 37 -10.69 -4.84 -4.70
C LEU A 37 -9.97 -6.14 -4.35
N ASN A 38 -10.01 -7.13 -5.24
CA ASN A 38 -9.26 -8.38 -5.08
C ASN A 38 -7.76 -8.12 -5.00
N SER A 39 -7.24 -7.30 -5.92
CA SER A 39 -5.82 -6.93 -5.96
C SER A 39 -5.39 -6.16 -4.70
N MET A 40 -6.25 -5.27 -4.19
CA MET A 40 -6.01 -4.56 -2.92
C MET A 40 -5.98 -5.51 -1.73
N PHE A 41 -6.87 -6.49 -1.71
CA PHE A 41 -6.92 -7.50 -0.65
C PHE A 41 -5.65 -8.35 -0.62
N GLU A 42 -5.26 -8.93 -1.76
CA GLU A 42 -4.03 -9.73 -1.87
C GLU A 42 -2.78 -8.94 -1.46
N PHE A 43 -2.73 -7.66 -1.85
CA PHE A 43 -1.64 -6.79 -1.45
C PHE A 43 -1.59 -6.62 0.07
N SER A 44 -2.75 -6.42 0.69
CA SER A 44 -2.86 -6.29 2.15
C SER A 44 -2.43 -7.57 2.87
N GLU A 45 -2.86 -8.75 2.40
CA GLU A 45 -2.43 -10.04 2.97
C GLU A 45 -0.90 -10.19 2.91
N LYS A 46 -0.30 -9.90 1.74
CA LYS A 46 1.16 -9.97 1.55
C LYS A 46 1.91 -8.98 2.44
N LEU A 47 1.35 -7.79 2.67
CA LEU A 47 1.95 -6.77 3.53
C LEU A 47 1.84 -7.14 5.02
N ASN A 48 0.67 -7.63 5.45
CA ASN A 48 0.43 -8.06 6.82
C ASN A 48 1.28 -9.29 7.22
N ALA A 49 1.58 -10.16 6.26
CA ALA A 49 2.50 -11.29 6.47
C ALA A 49 3.93 -10.88 6.85
N LEU A 50 4.32 -9.61 6.61
CA LEU A 50 5.62 -9.07 7.04
C LEU A 50 5.65 -8.66 8.51
N GLN A 51 4.50 -8.69 9.21
CA GLN A 51 4.38 -8.43 10.66
C GLN A 51 5.12 -7.16 11.11
N LEU A 52 4.94 -6.08 10.34
CA LEU A 52 5.53 -4.79 10.64
C LEU A 52 4.89 -4.19 11.90
N SER A 53 5.72 -3.54 12.71
CA SER A 53 5.26 -2.64 13.77
C SER A 53 4.60 -1.38 13.18
N ASP A 54 3.83 -0.67 14.01
CA ASP A 54 3.18 0.59 13.61
C ASP A 54 4.17 1.65 13.13
N GLU A 55 5.37 1.70 13.75
CA GLU A 55 6.44 2.61 13.36
C GLU A 55 6.99 2.27 11.96
N GLU A 56 7.24 0.99 11.68
CA GLU A 56 7.71 0.50 10.39
C GLU A 56 6.68 0.73 9.29
N MET A 57 5.42 0.45 9.57
CA MET A 57 4.31 0.69 8.64
C MET A 57 4.15 2.18 8.33
N SER A 58 4.26 3.04 9.35
CA SER A 58 4.18 4.49 9.19
C SER A 58 5.31 5.02 8.31
N LEU A 59 6.53 4.53 8.54
CA LEU A 59 7.70 4.94 7.76
C LEU A 59 7.67 4.40 6.33
N PHE A 60 7.24 3.16 6.11
CA PHE A 60 6.99 2.62 4.78
C PHE A 60 5.92 3.43 4.03
N THR A 61 4.84 3.83 4.70
CA THR A 61 3.81 4.71 4.13
C THR A 61 4.39 6.07 3.72
N ALA A 62 5.31 6.63 4.51
CA ALA A 62 6.00 7.87 4.16
C ALA A 62 6.87 7.72 2.90
N VAL A 63 7.60 6.61 2.76
CA VAL A 63 8.40 6.30 1.55
C VAL A 63 7.51 6.23 0.30
N VAL A 64 6.33 5.61 0.40
CA VAL A 64 5.37 5.54 -0.71
C VAL A 64 4.74 6.91 -1.01
N LEU A 65 4.49 7.72 0.01
CA LEU A 65 3.92 9.05 -0.16
C LEU A 65 4.89 9.99 -0.87
N VAL A 66 6.17 9.94 -0.47
CA VAL A 66 7.26 10.72 -1.04
C VAL A 66 7.82 9.97 -2.25
N SER A 67 7.03 9.87 -3.31
CA SER A 67 7.45 9.29 -4.59
C SER A 67 7.74 10.41 -5.60
N ALA A 68 8.96 10.49 -6.11
CA ALA A 68 9.36 11.48 -7.11
C ALA A 68 8.67 11.28 -8.47
N ASP A 69 8.06 10.12 -8.70
CA ASP A 69 7.38 9.72 -9.94
C ASP A 69 6.09 10.52 -10.24
N ARG A 70 5.71 11.51 -9.42
CA ARG A 70 4.48 12.29 -9.59
C ARG A 70 4.70 13.51 -10.49
N SER A 71 3.78 13.72 -11.43
CA SER A 71 3.77 14.92 -12.25
C SER A 71 3.50 16.18 -11.41
N GLY A 72 4.10 17.31 -11.81
CA GLY A 72 3.89 18.61 -11.15
C GLY A 72 4.80 18.88 -9.95
N ILE A 73 5.81 18.04 -9.68
CA ILE A 73 6.84 18.33 -8.69
C ILE A 73 7.80 19.38 -9.24
N GLU A 74 7.92 20.52 -8.55
CA GLU A 74 8.85 21.60 -8.93
C GLU A 74 10.32 21.22 -8.67
N ASN A 75 10.60 20.56 -7.54
CA ASN A 75 11.96 20.21 -7.13
C ASN A 75 12.09 18.70 -6.90
N VAL A 76 12.23 17.98 -8.01
CA VAL A 76 12.37 16.51 -8.04
C VAL A 76 13.56 16.05 -7.20
N ASN A 77 14.71 16.72 -7.33
CA ASN A 77 15.94 16.35 -6.61
C ASN A 77 15.77 16.38 -5.08
N SER A 78 15.06 17.38 -4.54
CA SER A 78 14.80 17.45 -3.10
C SER A 78 13.83 16.35 -2.63
N VAL A 79 12.86 15.97 -3.46
CA VAL A 79 11.93 14.86 -3.16
C VAL A 79 12.68 13.53 -3.19
N GLU A 80 13.55 13.30 -4.16
CA GLU A 80 14.40 12.10 -4.23
C GLU A 80 15.33 12.00 -3.02
N ALA A 81 16.02 13.09 -2.65
CA ALA A 81 16.88 13.13 -1.48
C ALA A 81 16.12 12.83 -0.18
N LEU A 82 14.89 13.33 -0.06
CA LEU A 82 14.00 13.00 1.07
C LEU A 82 13.60 11.52 1.04
N GLN A 83 13.21 11.00 -0.12
CA GLN A 83 12.83 9.60 -0.26
C GLN A 83 14.00 8.66 0.10
N GLU A 84 15.21 8.94 -0.37
CA GLU A 84 16.41 8.20 0.01
C GLU A 84 16.64 8.20 1.53
N THR A 85 16.45 9.37 2.15
CA THR A 85 16.60 9.51 3.61
C THR A 85 15.58 8.62 4.34
N LEU A 86 14.33 8.60 3.89
CA LEU A 86 13.28 7.74 4.46
C LEU A 86 13.56 6.26 4.23
N ILE A 87 14.05 5.87 3.05
CA ILE A 87 14.43 4.47 2.74
C ILE A 87 15.57 4.00 3.65
N ARG A 88 16.58 4.85 3.88
CA ARG A 88 17.68 4.54 4.81
C ARG A 88 17.18 4.41 6.25
N ALA A 89 16.30 5.31 6.69
CA ALA A 89 15.69 5.23 8.01
C ALA A 89 14.86 3.94 8.18
N LEU A 90 14.07 3.57 7.17
CA LEU A 90 13.28 2.34 7.15
C LEU A 90 14.17 1.10 7.27
N ARG A 91 15.26 1.05 6.51
CA ARG A 91 16.23 -0.05 6.60
C ARG A 91 16.79 -0.19 8.01
N THR A 92 17.21 0.91 8.62
CA THR A 92 17.76 0.91 9.98
C THR A 92 16.74 0.44 11.00
N LEU A 93 15.48 0.90 10.90
CA LEU A 93 14.41 0.50 11.81
C LEU A 93 14.09 -0.99 11.68
N ILE A 94 13.95 -1.50 10.45
CA ILE A 94 13.71 -2.93 10.19
C ILE A 94 14.87 -3.77 10.73
N MET A 95 16.12 -3.38 10.49
CA MET A 95 17.29 -4.12 10.98
C MET A 95 17.39 -4.12 12.52
N LYS A 96 16.91 -3.04 13.17
CA LYS A 96 16.86 -2.94 14.63
C LYS A 96 15.81 -3.87 15.23
N ASN A 97 14.61 -3.90 14.65
CA ASN A 97 13.47 -4.66 15.19
C ASN A 97 13.50 -6.14 14.76
N HIS A 98 14.06 -6.42 13.58
CA HIS A 98 14.11 -7.75 12.97
C HIS A 98 15.56 -8.14 12.59
N PRO A 99 16.50 -8.24 13.55
CA PRO A 99 17.93 -8.41 13.27
C PRO A 99 18.27 -9.70 12.51
N ASN A 100 17.42 -10.74 12.60
CA ASN A 100 17.60 -12.02 11.91
C ASN A 100 16.85 -12.09 10.57
N GLU A 101 16.07 -11.07 10.21
CA GLU A 101 15.19 -11.09 9.03
C GLU A 101 15.46 -9.91 8.09
N ALA A 102 16.72 -9.71 7.71
CA ALA A 102 17.12 -8.66 6.77
C ALA A 102 16.36 -8.67 5.43
N SER A 103 15.75 -9.81 5.06
CA SER A 103 14.91 -9.93 3.86
C SER A 103 13.62 -9.10 3.91
N ILE A 104 13.11 -8.73 5.09
CA ILE A 104 11.87 -7.93 5.23
C ILE A 104 12.01 -6.60 4.49
N PHE A 105 13.14 -5.92 4.64
CA PHE A 105 13.38 -4.66 3.94
C PHE A 105 13.33 -4.83 2.42
N THR A 106 13.97 -5.88 1.89
CA THR A 106 13.91 -6.18 0.44
C THR A 106 12.48 -6.50 0.01
N LYS A 107 11.74 -7.31 0.78
CA LYS A 107 10.33 -7.63 0.51
C LYS A 107 9.46 -6.37 0.47
N LEU A 108 9.70 -5.40 1.34
CA LEU A 108 9.01 -4.10 1.34
C LEU A 108 9.29 -3.29 0.07
N LEU A 109 10.55 -3.21 -0.35
CA LEU A 109 10.89 -2.50 -1.60
C LEU A 109 10.24 -3.14 -2.83
N LEU A 110 10.11 -4.48 -2.84
CA LEU A 110 9.39 -5.20 -3.88
C LEU A 110 7.87 -4.94 -3.89
N LYS A 111 7.31 -4.27 -2.87
CA LYS A 111 5.90 -3.82 -2.85
C LYS A 111 5.67 -2.47 -3.50
N LEU A 112 6.72 -1.70 -3.78
CA LEU A 112 6.57 -0.41 -4.47
C LEU A 112 6.00 -0.58 -5.89
N PRO A 113 6.47 -1.53 -6.74
CA PRO A 113 5.87 -1.77 -8.05
C PRO A 113 4.41 -2.24 -7.96
N ASP A 114 4.08 -3.15 -7.03
CA ASP A 114 2.71 -3.63 -6.80
C ASP A 114 1.74 -2.45 -6.53
N LEU A 115 2.19 -1.47 -5.73
CA LEU A 115 1.42 -0.25 -5.44
C LEU A 115 1.21 0.63 -6.67
N ARG A 116 2.17 0.69 -7.60
CA ARG A 116 2.00 1.43 -8.87
C ARG A 116 0.93 0.76 -9.74
N SER A 117 0.98 -0.57 -9.88
CA SER A 117 -0.02 -1.34 -10.62
C SER A 117 -1.42 -1.14 -10.05
N LEU A 118 -1.54 -1.21 -8.72
CA LEU A 118 -2.79 -0.94 -8.01
C LEU A 118 -3.31 0.48 -8.25
N ASN A 119 -2.44 1.49 -8.25
CA ASN A 119 -2.82 2.87 -8.52
C ASN A 119 -3.30 3.07 -9.97
N ASN A 120 -2.68 2.37 -10.93
CA ASN A 120 -3.10 2.40 -12.33
C ASN A 120 -4.49 1.77 -12.50
N MET A 121 -4.71 0.58 -11.93
CA MET A 121 -6.00 -0.10 -11.97
C MET A 121 -7.11 0.74 -11.32
N HIS A 122 -6.81 1.41 -10.20
CA HIS A 122 -7.73 2.36 -9.57
C HIS A 122 -8.05 3.55 -10.48
N SER A 123 -7.05 4.05 -11.22
CA SER A 123 -7.26 5.16 -12.16
C SER A 123 -8.10 4.73 -13.36
N GLU A 124 -7.94 3.51 -13.86
CA GLU A 124 -8.74 2.92 -14.94
C GLU A 124 -10.21 2.75 -14.54
N GLU A 125 -10.46 2.19 -13.36
CA GLU A 125 -11.81 2.09 -12.79
C GLU A 125 -12.47 3.48 -12.68
N LEU A 126 -11.77 4.47 -12.12
CA LEU A 126 -12.30 5.84 -12.04
C LEU A 126 -12.61 6.47 -13.41
N LEU A 127 -11.83 6.14 -14.44
CA LEU A 127 -12.08 6.60 -15.81
C LEU A 127 -13.29 5.87 -16.44
N ALA A 128 -13.47 4.59 -16.16
CA ALA A 128 -14.65 3.83 -16.58
C ALA A 128 -15.94 4.36 -15.92
N PHE A 129 -15.85 4.89 -14.70
CA PHE A 129 -16.95 5.58 -14.01
C PHE A 129 -17.23 7.00 -14.51
N LYS A 130 -16.40 7.60 -15.38
CA LYS A 130 -16.77 8.86 -16.04
C LYS A 130 -17.92 8.59 -17.01
N VAL A 131 -19.13 8.82 -16.51
CA VAL A 131 -20.39 8.88 -17.25
C VAL A 131 -20.18 9.78 -18.47
N HIS A 132 -20.31 9.19 -19.67
CA HIS A 132 -20.44 9.96 -20.90
C HIS A 132 -21.64 10.92 -20.76
N PRO A 133 -21.52 12.19 -21.17
CA PRO A 133 -22.53 13.21 -20.94
C PRO A 133 -23.90 12.84 -21.53
#